data_AF-A0A672GKH2-F1
#
_entry.id   AF-A0A672GKH2-F1
#
_cell.length_a   1.000
_cell.length_b   1.000
_cell.length_c   1.000
_cell.angle_alpha   90.00
_cell.angle_beta   90.00
_cell.angle_gamma   90.00
#
_symmetry.space_group_name_H-M   'P 1'
#
loop_
_entity.id
_entity.type
_entity.pdbx_description
1 polymer ?
#
loop_
_entity_poly.entity_id
_entity_poly.type
_entity_poly.pdbx_seq_one_letter_code
_entity_poly.pdbx_strand_id
1 'polypeptide(L)'
;PVSPLDVRASQAVRLFETLVQASSCRGTLQAFSTLCRQLDLDPLDHHNFYGHLKDAVRSWKVQALWTKLDKRAQNKVYGQNGACSGTRVLVVGGGPCGLRTAIELRLLGCKVVLIEKRDTFSRNNVLHLWPFAIHDLRGLGAKHFYGKFCAGSIDHISIRQLQLMLLKVSLILGVEVHVNVEFVKLLEPSEEPDAPGWRALVLPSSHSVSEFEFDVVIGADGRRNTLEGFSRKEFRGKLAIAITANFVNRNSAAEASVEEISGVAFIFNQRFFLELRDETGEQPPLTPTSDPDL
;
A
#
# COMPACT_ATOMS: atom_id res chain seq x y z
N PRO A 1 23.90 17.29 32.13
CA PRO A 1 23.28 15.94 32.24
C PRO A 1 21.91 15.94 31.56
N VAL A 2 21.76 15.17 30.49
CA VAL A 2 20.45 15.01 29.81
C VAL A 2 19.53 14.23 30.74
N SER A 3 18.29 14.68 30.94
CA SER A 3 17.37 14.01 31.88
C SER A 3 17.01 12.60 31.36
N PRO A 4 16.73 11.62 32.22
CA PRO A 4 16.29 10.28 31.79
C PRO A 4 15.03 10.30 30.91
N LEU A 5 14.19 11.34 31.05
CA LEU A 5 13.01 11.57 30.22
C LEU A 5 13.39 12.04 28.81
N ASP A 6 14.36 12.95 28.69
CA ASP A 6 14.87 13.41 27.40
C ASP A 6 15.58 12.27 26.63
N VAL A 7 16.26 11.37 27.33
CA VAL A 7 16.89 10.19 26.73
C VAL A 7 15.84 9.24 26.14
N ARG A 8 14.75 8.97 26.87
CA ARG A 8 13.64 8.13 26.37
C ARG A 8 12.92 8.77 25.19
N ALA A 9 12.62 10.07 25.25
CA ALA A 9 11.99 10.79 24.15
C ALA A 9 12.87 10.77 22.89
N SER A 10 14.19 10.97 23.04
CA SER A 10 15.15 10.88 21.95
C SER A 10 15.22 9.46 21.36
N GLN A 11 15.18 8.43 22.21
CA GLN A 11 15.14 7.03 21.76
C GLN A 11 13.87 6.71 20.96
N ALA A 12 12.70 7.16 21.42
CA ALA A 12 11.43 6.95 20.71
C ALA A 12 11.45 7.55 19.30
N VAL A 13 11.98 8.78 19.16
CA VAL A 13 12.13 9.44 17.86
C VAL A 13 13.07 8.65 16.94
N ARG A 14 14.20 8.16 17.45
CA ARG A 14 15.16 7.36 16.65
C ARG A 14 14.57 6.04 16.17
N LEU A 15 13.80 5.36 17.02
CA LEU A 15 13.10 4.12 16.63
C LEU A 15 12.07 4.41 15.53
N PHE A 16 11.33 5.50 15.66
CA PHE A 16 10.36 5.92 14.65
C PHE A 16 11.04 6.33 13.33
N GLU A 17 12.16 7.06 13.39
CA GLU A 17 12.96 7.39 12.21
C GLU A 17 13.46 6.13 11.50
N THR A 18 13.84 5.09 12.26
CA THR A 18 14.23 3.79 11.69
C THR A 18 13.08 3.14 10.92
N LEU A 19 11.86 3.19 11.45
CA LEU A 19 10.65 2.73 10.74
C LEU A 19 10.43 3.53 9.45
N VAL A 20 10.54 4.85 9.51
CA VAL A 20 10.36 5.75 8.36
C VAL A 20 11.42 5.50 7.28
N GLN A 21 12.66 5.21 7.65
CA GLN A 21 13.78 4.99 6.73
C GLN A 21 13.85 3.57 6.16
N ALA A 22 13.15 2.59 6.75
CA ALA A 22 13.15 1.22 6.26
C ALA A 22 12.73 1.12 4.78
N SER A 23 13.48 0.36 3.99
CA SER A 23 13.39 0.31 2.52
C SER A 23 12.95 -1.05 1.96
N SER A 24 12.58 -1.98 2.83
CA SER A 24 12.07 -3.31 2.49
C SER A 24 10.87 -3.66 3.38
N CYS A 25 9.99 -4.53 2.91
CA CYS A 25 8.81 -4.96 3.67
C CYS A 25 9.21 -5.62 5.00
N ARG A 26 10.11 -6.62 4.98
CA ARG A 26 10.67 -7.23 6.21
C ARG A 26 11.31 -6.20 7.14
N GLY A 27 12.13 -5.28 6.60
CA GLY A 27 12.80 -4.26 7.39
C GLY A 27 11.81 -3.30 8.06
N THR A 28 10.74 -2.92 7.36
CA THR A 28 9.65 -2.09 7.92
C THR A 28 8.92 -2.82 9.05
N LEU A 29 8.55 -4.08 8.87
CA LEU A 29 7.90 -4.89 9.91
C LEU A 29 8.80 -5.10 11.14
N GLN A 30 10.08 -5.38 10.93
CA GLN A 30 11.06 -5.55 12.01
C GLN A 30 11.28 -4.24 12.78
N ALA A 31 11.41 -3.11 12.08
CA ALA A 31 11.54 -1.80 12.70
C ALA A 31 10.30 -1.44 13.52
N PHE A 32 9.10 -1.74 13.00
CA PHE A 32 7.84 -1.53 13.71
C PHE A 32 7.72 -2.41 14.97
N SER A 33 8.04 -3.70 14.87
CA SER A 33 8.04 -4.61 16.03
C SER A 33 9.03 -4.15 17.10
N THR A 34 10.22 -3.71 16.70
CA THR A 34 11.23 -3.17 17.62
C THR A 34 10.75 -1.88 18.28
N LEU A 35 10.13 -0.97 17.52
CA LEU A 35 9.53 0.26 18.04
C LEU A 35 8.48 -0.06 19.10
N CYS A 36 7.51 -0.93 18.79
CA CYS A 36 6.43 -1.30 19.72
C CYS A 36 6.99 -1.90 21.01
N ARG A 37 7.89 -2.89 20.90
CA ARG A 37 8.50 -3.56 22.05
C ARG A 37 9.30 -2.61 22.94
N GLN A 38 10.05 -1.67 22.36
CA GLN A 38 10.91 -0.74 23.12
C GLN A 38 10.13 0.41 23.75
N LEU A 39 8.95 0.73 23.21
CA LEU A 39 8.06 1.75 23.74
C LEU A 39 6.89 1.18 24.55
N ASP A 40 6.88 -0.13 24.79
CA ASP A 40 5.81 -0.85 25.50
C ASP A 40 4.42 -0.58 24.91
N LEU A 41 4.34 -0.58 23.58
CA LEU A 41 3.10 -0.42 22.82
C LEU A 41 2.57 -1.78 22.39
N ASP A 42 1.29 -2.03 22.61
CA ASP A 42 0.59 -3.21 22.10
C ASP A 42 -0.11 -2.90 20.76
N PRO A 43 0.40 -3.40 19.62
CA PRO A 43 -0.26 -3.22 18.33
C PRO A 43 -1.58 -4.00 18.19
N LEU A 44 -1.90 -4.92 19.11
CA LEU A 44 -3.17 -5.66 19.11
C LEU A 44 -4.31 -4.85 19.75
N ASP A 45 -4.01 -3.90 20.65
CA ASP A 45 -4.94 -2.86 21.12
C ASP A 45 -5.17 -1.81 20.04
N HIS A 46 -5.76 -2.24 18.94
CA HIS A 46 -5.94 -1.44 17.74
C HIS A 46 -6.64 -0.12 18.04
N HIS A 47 -7.61 -0.08 18.95
CA HIS A 47 -8.39 1.11 19.30
C HIS A 47 -7.50 2.24 19.81
N ASN A 48 -6.59 1.95 20.76
CA ASN A 48 -5.78 2.99 21.41
C ASN A 48 -4.37 3.12 20.83
N PHE A 49 -3.90 2.13 20.06
CA PHE A 49 -2.53 2.05 19.56
C PHE A 49 -2.04 3.35 18.91
N TYR A 50 -2.79 3.94 17.96
CA TYR A 50 -2.37 5.16 17.28
C TYR A 50 -2.21 6.35 18.25
N GLY A 51 -3.12 6.47 19.23
CA GLY A 51 -3.03 7.49 20.28
C GLY A 51 -1.78 7.31 21.13
N HIS A 52 -1.55 6.10 21.64
CA HIS A 52 -0.37 5.77 22.44
C HIS A 52 0.95 5.96 21.67
N LEU A 53 0.99 5.56 20.40
CA LEU A 53 2.16 5.77 19.53
C LEU A 53 2.46 7.26 19.37
N LYS A 54 1.44 8.08 19.11
CA LYS A 54 1.59 9.53 18.97
C LYS A 54 2.08 10.18 20.27
N ASP A 55 1.58 9.70 21.41
CA ASP A 55 1.99 10.20 22.72
C ASP A 55 3.42 9.80 23.09
N ALA A 56 3.86 8.60 22.69
CA ALA A 56 5.22 8.14 22.89
C ALA A 56 6.24 8.83 21.95
N VAL A 57 5.84 9.15 20.72
CA VAL A 57 6.73 9.74 19.70
C VAL A 57 6.40 11.23 19.49
N ARG A 58 6.88 12.06 20.43
CA ARG A 58 6.71 13.52 20.39
C ARG A 58 7.98 14.23 19.94
N SER A 59 7.96 14.80 18.74
CA SER A 59 9.04 15.63 18.20
C SER A 59 8.55 16.52 17.06
N TRP A 60 9.20 17.68 16.89
CA TRP A 60 8.94 18.59 15.78
C TRP A 60 9.10 17.90 14.41
N LYS A 61 9.98 16.88 14.32
CA LYS A 61 10.22 16.13 13.08
C LYS A 61 9.00 15.33 12.62
N VAL A 62 8.21 14.81 13.57
CA VAL A 62 7.05 13.93 13.28
C VAL A 62 5.72 14.67 13.35
N GLN A 63 5.69 15.87 13.94
CA GLN A 63 4.46 16.65 14.12
C GLN A 63 3.68 16.86 12.83
N ALA A 64 4.36 17.13 11.71
CA ALA A 64 3.72 17.32 10.42
C ALA A 64 3.00 16.06 9.90
N LEU A 65 3.49 14.87 10.24
CA LEU A 65 2.83 13.61 9.92
C LEU A 65 1.58 13.42 10.78
N TRP A 66 1.68 13.63 12.09
CA TRP A 66 0.56 13.55 13.02
C TRP A 66 -0.58 14.49 12.63
N THR A 67 -0.28 15.75 12.35
CA THR A 67 -1.30 16.72 11.90
C THR A 67 -2.04 16.25 10.65
N LYS A 68 -1.35 15.59 9.70
CA LYS A 68 -1.97 15.10 8.47
C LYS A 68 -2.90 13.92 8.72
N LEU A 69 -2.45 12.93 9.50
CA LEU A 69 -3.23 11.76 9.84
C LEU A 69 -4.43 12.13 10.74
N ASP A 70 -4.23 12.99 11.73
CA ASP A 70 -5.30 13.50 12.58
C ASP A 70 -6.35 14.27 11.76
N LYS A 71 -5.92 15.14 10.83
CA LYS A 71 -6.84 15.85 9.93
C LYS A 71 -7.68 14.89 9.08
N ARG A 72 -7.09 13.78 8.61
CA ARG A 72 -7.83 12.75 7.89
C ARG A 72 -8.84 12.08 8.83
N ALA A 73 -8.40 11.60 9.99
CA ALA A 73 -9.24 10.89 10.97
C ALA A 73 -10.42 11.74 11.51
N GLN A 74 -10.28 13.06 11.54
CA GLN A 74 -11.34 14.00 11.97
C GLN A 74 -12.46 14.19 10.94
N ASN A 75 -12.37 13.61 9.74
CA ASN A 75 -13.48 13.67 8.80
C ASN A 75 -14.73 12.99 9.40
N LYS A 76 -15.89 13.66 9.29
CA LYS A 76 -17.16 13.21 9.87
C LYS A 76 -17.55 11.79 9.46
N VAL A 77 -17.16 11.34 8.26
CA VAL A 77 -17.44 9.99 7.76
C VAL A 77 -16.89 8.89 8.67
N TYR A 78 -15.78 9.16 9.39
CA TYR A 78 -15.16 8.17 10.27
C TYR A 78 -15.80 8.08 11.65
N GLY A 79 -16.75 8.97 11.99
CA GLY A 79 -17.44 8.95 13.28
C GLY A 79 -16.48 8.92 14.48
N GLN A 80 -15.39 9.71 14.43
CA GLN A 80 -14.33 9.72 15.45
C GLN A 80 -13.70 8.32 15.68
N ASN A 81 -13.44 7.58 14.59
CA ASN A 81 -12.97 6.18 14.63
C ASN A 81 -13.99 5.19 15.21
N GLY A 82 -15.27 5.54 15.25
CA GLY A 82 -16.34 4.71 15.81
C GLY A 82 -17.38 4.24 14.79
N ALA A 83 -17.35 4.71 13.54
CA ALA A 83 -18.40 4.45 12.55
C ALA A 83 -18.63 2.95 12.26
N CYS A 84 -17.56 2.14 12.35
CA CYS A 84 -17.60 0.68 12.17
C CYS A 84 -16.97 -0.05 13.37
N SER A 85 -17.12 0.50 14.58
CA SER A 85 -16.63 -0.15 15.79
C SER A 85 -17.23 -1.54 15.96
N GLY A 86 -16.42 -2.50 16.41
CA GLY A 86 -16.81 -3.91 16.54
C GLY A 86 -16.76 -4.73 15.24
N THR A 87 -16.59 -4.10 14.07
CA THR A 87 -16.44 -4.84 12.80
C THR A 87 -15.02 -5.38 12.64
N ARG A 88 -14.91 -6.69 12.35
CA ARG A 88 -13.64 -7.37 12.08
C ARG A 88 -13.49 -7.62 10.58
N VAL A 89 -12.36 -7.20 10.01
CA VAL A 89 -12.12 -7.23 8.57
C VAL A 89 -10.83 -7.97 8.22
N LEU A 90 -10.93 -8.94 7.32
CA LEU A 90 -9.78 -9.57 6.67
C LEU A 90 -9.53 -8.92 5.30
N VAL A 91 -8.34 -8.34 5.10
CA VAL A 91 -7.88 -7.83 3.80
C VAL A 91 -6.87 -8.80 3.21
N VAL A 92 -7.17 -9.33 2.02
CA VAL A 92 -6.31 -10.30 1.32
C VAL A 92 -5.51 -9.56 0.25
N GLY A 93 -4.20 -9.38 0.47
CA GLY A 93 -3.27 -8.77 -0.47
C GLY A 93 -2.67 -7.43 0.00
N GLY A 94 -1.34 -7.41 0.15
CA GLY A 94 -0.52 -6.24 0.53
C GLY A 94 -0.10 -5.37 -0.65
N GLY A 95 -0.92 -5.31 -1.70
CA GLY A 95 -0.76 -4.38 -2.82
C GLY A 95 -1.14 -2.94 -2.46
N PRO A 96 -0.90 -1.95 -3.35
CA PRO A 96 -1.32 -0.57 -3.11
C PRO A 96 -2.79 -0.43 -2.75
N CYS A 97 -3.68 -1.11 -3.47
CA CYS A 97 -5.12 -1.06 -3.21
C CYS A 97 -5.49 -1.69 -1.87
N GLY A 98 -4.98 -2.88 -1.53
CA GLY A 98 -5.30 -3.54 -0.26
C GLY A 98 -4.81 -2.75 0.96
N LEU A 99 -3.57 -2.24 0.92
CA LEU A 99 -3.04 -1.37 1.97
C LEU A 99 -3.84 -0.07 2.08
N ARG A 100 -4.22 0.54 0.95
CA ARG A 100 -5.03 1.76 0.95
C ARG A 100 -6.42 1.53 1.54
N THR A 101 -7.05 0.40 1.24
CA THR A 101 -8.34 0.02 1.81
C THR A 101 -8.22 -0.26 3.31
N ALA A 102 -7.18 -0.97 3.75
CA ALA A 102 -6.92 -1.22 5.16
C ALA A 102 -6.80 0.07 5.98
N ILE A 103 -6.17 1.11 5.42
CA ILE A 103 -6.09 2.44 6.04
C ILE A 103 -7.48 3.04 6.26
N GLU A 104 -8.38 3.04 5.26
CA GLU A 104 -9.73 3.60 5.46
C GLU A 104 -10.54 2.79 6.47
N LEU A 105 -10.47 1.46 6.40
CA LEU A 105 -11.16 0.57 7.34
C LEU A 105 -10.70 0.80 8.77
N ARG A 106 -9.39 1.00 8.97
CA ARG A 106 -8.86 1.33 10.29
C ARG A 106 -9.35 2.71 10.73
N LEU A 107 -9.39 3.71 9.85
CA LEU A 107 -9.94 5.03 10.18
C LEU A 107 -11.43 4.99 10.53
N LEU A 108 -12.21 4.07 9.94
CA LEU A 108 -13.62 3.83 10.29
C LEU A 108 -13.83 3.18 11.66
N GLY A 109 -12.78 2.61 12.27
CA GLY A 109 -12.85 1.96 13.59
C GLY A 109 -12.79 0.44 13.59
N CYS A 110 -12.64 -0.20 12.41
CA CYS A 110 -12.60 -1.65 12.32
C CYS A 110 -11.34 -2.25 12.98
N LYS A 111 -11.43 -3.49 13.46
CA LYS A 111 -10.26 -4.37 13.61
C LYS A 111 -9.87 -4.87 12.22
N VAL A 112 -8.69 -4.52 11.75
CA VAL A 112 -8.23 -4.88 10.40
C VAL A 112 -7.03 -5.80 10.49
N VAL A 113 -7.17 -7.00 9.91
CA VAL A 113 -6.09 -7.96 9.69
C VAL A 113 -5.83 -8.03 8.20
N LEU A 114 -4.60 -7.76 7.78
CA LEU A 114 -4.16 -7.85 6.39
C LEU A 114 -3.18 -9.02 6.25
N ILE A 115 -3.43 -9.90 5.29
CA ILE A 115 -2.53 -11.00 4.93
C ILE A 115 -1.93 -10.78 3.55
N GLU A 116 -0.65 -11.10 3.40
CA GLU A 116 0.06 -11.08 2.12
C GLU A 116 0.94 -12.32 1.98
N LYS A 117 0.86 -12.97 0.82
CA LYS A 117 1.61 -14.18 0.50
C LYS A 117 3.12 -13.95 0.46
N ARG A 118 3.57 -12.75 0.11
CA ARG A 118 5.00 -12.40 0.00
C ARG A 118 5.45 -11.53 1.16
N ASP A 119 6.75 -11.54 1.42
CA ASP A 119 7.39 -10.63 2.39
C ASP A 119 8.34 -9.62 1.73
N THR A 120 8.26 -9.49 0.41
CA THR A 120 9.08 -8.57 -0.37
C THR A 120 8.24 -7.77 -1.36
N PHE A 121 8.58 -6.48 -1.48
CA PHE A 121 8.04 -5.60 -2.51
C PHE A 121 9.09 -5.41 -3.60
N SER A 122 8.97 -6.19 -4.67
CA SER A 122 9.99 -6.35 -5.72
C SER A 122 9.68 -5.65 -7.05
N ARG A 123 8.46 -5.13 -7.24
CA ARG A 123 8.03 -4.54 -8.51
C ARG A 123 8.56 -3.11 -8.66
N ASN A 124 9.44 -2.92 -9.64
CA ASN A 124 10.05 -1.62 -9.95
C ASN A 124 9.22 -0.79 -10.94
N ASN A 125 8.31 -1.41 -11.70
CA ASN A 125 7.45 -0.70 -12.64
C ASN A 125 6.77 0.50 -11.98
N VAL A 126 6.59 1.54 -12.78
CA VAL A 126 6.14 2.86 -12.34
C VAL A 126 4.66 3.04 -12.68
N LEU A 127 3.90 3.53 -11.71
CA LEU A 127 2.49 3.85 -11.83
C LEU A 127 2.34 5.35 -12.00
N HIS A 128 1.63 5.77 -13.06
CA HIS A 128 1.10 7.12 -13.15
C HIS A 128 0.03 7.34 -12.07
N LEU A 129 -0.01 8.55 -11.52
CA LEU A 129 -0.93 8.97 -10.48
C LEU A 129 -1.75 10.16 -10.97
N TRP A 130 -3.08 10.01 -10.92
CA TRP A 130 -3.98 11.13 -11.18
C TRP A 130 -3.85 12.19 -10.06
N PRO A 131 -4.21 13.46 -10.34
CA PRO A 131 -4.11 14.54 -9.36
C PRO A 131 -4.76 14.25 -8.01
N PHE A 132 -5.93 13.59 -8.00
CA PHE A 132 -6.62 13.24 -6.76
C PHE A 132 -5.85 12.20 -5.94
N ALA A 133 -5.18 11.25 -6.59
CA ALA A 133 -4.36 10.23 -5.92
C ALA A 133 -3.11 10.88 -5.32
N ILE A 134 -2.47 11.80 -6.03
CA ILE A 134 -1.35 12.60 -5.50
C ILE A 134 -1.80 13.37 -4.26
N HIS A 135 -2.97 14.02 -4.31
CA HIS A 135 -3.53 14.74 -3.17
C HIS A 135 -3.83 13.82 -1.98
N ASP A 136 -4.45 12.66 -2.22
CA ASP A 136 -4.74 11.67 -1.19
C ASP A 136 -3.46 11.18 -0.48
N LEU A 137 -2.45 10.77 -1.26
CA LEU A 137 -1.17 10.30 -0.71
C LEU A 137 -0.42 11.43 0.04
N ARG A 138 -0.46 12.68 -0.44
CA ARG A 138 0.06 13.85 0.31
C ARG A 138 -0.69 14.07 1.62
N GLY A 139 -1.98 13.77 1.65
CA GLY A 139 -2.84 13.77 2.85
C GLY A 139 -2.46 12.69 3.85
N LEU A 140 -1.92 11.56 3.39
CA LEU A 140 -1.38 10.48 4.23
C LEU A 140 0.09 10.67 4.62
N GLY A 141 0.69 11.81 4.28
CA GLY A 141 2.07 12.12 4.65
C GLY A 141 3.13 11.50 3.72
N ALA A 142 2.82 11.22 2.45
CA ALA A 142 3.74 10.58 1.50
C ALA A 142 5.16 11.16 1.49
N LYS A 143 5.31 12.50 1.53
CA LYS A 143 6.63 13.15 1.56
C LYS A 143 7.46 12.85 2.81
N HIS A 144 6.83 12.44 3.91
CA HIS A 144 7.51 12.04 5.13
C HIS A 144 8.21 10.68 4.96
N PHE A 145 7.58 9.75 4.23
CA PHE A 145 8.12 8.41 4.00
C PHE A 145 8.95 8.30 2.71
N TYR A 146 8.71 9.20 1.74
CA TYR A 146 9.40 9.26 0.47
C TYR A 146 9.60 10.73 0.07
N GLY A 147 10.75 11.30 0.42
CA GLY A 147 11.03 12.74 0.22
C GLY A 147 10.93 13.22 -1.23
N LYS A 148 11.17 12.32 -2.19
CA LYS A 148 11.04 12.58 -3.63
C LYS A 148 9.60 12.47 -4.16
N PHE A 149 8.61 12.18 -3.31
CA PHE A 149 7.22 11.98 -3.73
C PHE A 149 6.67 13.20 -4.46
N CYS A 150 6.40 13.03 -5.76
CA CYS A 150 5.85 14.04 -6.66
C CYS A 150 6.51 15.42 -6.47
N ALA A 151 7.84 15.45 -6.53
CA ALA A 151 8.62 16.68 -6.53
C ALA A 151 8.60 17.31 -7.94
N GLY A 152 8.42 18.63 -8.02
CA GLY A 152 8.24 19.30 -9.32
C GLY A 152 6.98 18.82 -10.04
N SER A 153 7.14 18.46 -11.31
CA SER A 153 6.10 17.94 -12.21
C SER A 153 5.92 16.41 -12.14
N ILE A 154 6.67 15.69 -11.30
CA ILE A 154 6.57 14.23 -11.21
C ILE A 154 5.16 13.81 -10.74
N ASP A 155 4.51 12.97 -11.53
CA ASP A 155 3.15 12.48 -11.28
C ASP A 155 3.09 10.95 -11.17
N HIS A 156 4.22 10.29 -10.89
CA HIS A 156 4.30 8.84 -10.84
C HIS A 156 5.13 8.31 -9.67
N ILE A 157 4.98 7.01 -9.39
CA ILE A 157 5.67 6.30 -8.31
C ILE A 157 5.88 4.83 -8.65
N SER A 158 7.03 4.24 -8.30
CA SER A 158 7.20 2.79 -8.44
C SER A 158 6.29 2.03 -7.49
N ILE A 159 5.79 0.87 -7.94
CA ILE A 159 4.85 0.04 -7.17
C ILE A 159 5.41 -0.26 -5.78
N ARG A 160 6.68 -0.68 -5.69
CA ARG A 160 7.30 -1.00 -4.39
C ARG A 160 7.40 0.18 -3.44
N GLN A 161 7.64 1.41 -3.93
CA GLN A 161 7.71 2.60 -3.08
C GLN A 161 6.33 2.96 -2.54
N LEU A 162 5.30 2.85 -3.38
CA LEU A 162 3.91 3.05 -2.95
C LEU A 162 3.50 2.02 -1.89
N GLN A 163 3.86 0.74 -2.08
CA GLN A 163 3.62 -0.31 -1.09
C GLN A 163 4.33 -0.03 0.24
N LEU A 164 5.61 0.36 0.23
CA LEU A 164 6.35 0.69 1.46
C LEU A 164 5.73 1.86 2.22
N MET A 165 5.35 2.91 1.51
CA MET A 165 4.72 4.08 2.11
C MET A 165 3.37 3.71 2.75
N LEU A 166 2.50 3.01 2.02
CA LEU A 166 1.19 2.62 2.54
C LEU A 166 1.30 1.58 3.68
N LEU A 167 2.30 0.68 3.64
CA LEU A 167 2.57 -0.25 4.74
C LEU A 167 2.93 0.51 6.03
N LYS A 168 3.81 1.51 5.95
CA LYS A 168 4.16 2.33 7.12
C LYS A 168 2.93 3.04 7.71
N VAL A 169 2.09 3.63 6.87
CA VAL A 169 0.85 4.28 7.32
C VAL A 169 -0.12 3.26 7.94
N SER A 170 -0.26 2.07 7.33
CA SER A 170 -1.11 0.99 7.84
C SER A 170 -0.68 0.57 9.25
N LEU A 171 0.62 0.32 9.46
CA LEU A 171 1.18 -0.06 10.76
C LEU A 171 0.99 1.04 11.80
N ILE A 172 1.26 2.30 11.44
CA ILE A 172 1.07 3.47 12.32
C ILE A 172 -0.37 3.59 12.81
N LEU A 173 -1.35 3.30 11.95
CA LEU A 173 -2.77 3.37 12.31
C LEU A 173 -3.25 2.11 13.08
N GLY A 174 -2.42 1.09 13.23
CA GLY A 174 -2.78 -0.15 13.94
C GLY A 174 -3.47 -1.20 13.07
N VAL A 175 -3.18 -1.23 11.77
CA VAL A 175 -3.51 -2.39 10.93
C VAL A 175 -2.57 -3.53 11.30
N GLU A 176 -3.13 -4.71 11.60
CA GLU A 176 -2.36 -5.92 11.85
C GLU A 176 -1.96 -6.54 10.51
N VAL A 177 -0.66 -6.71 10.25
CA VAL A 177 -0.15 -7.16 8.95
C VAL A 177 0.66 -8.45 9.10
N HIS A 178 0.26 -9.48 8.38
CA HIS A 178 0.95 -10.77 8.32
C HIS A 178 1.46 -11.04 6.90
N VAL A 179 2.76 -11.29 6.77
CA VAL A 179 3.41 -11.65 5.50
C VAL A 179 3.77 -13.13 5.49
N ASN A 180 4.01 -13.69 4.30
CA ASN A 180 4.19 -15.13 4.10
C ASN A 180 2.95 -15.94 4.50
N VAL A 181 1.77 -15.33 4.38
CA VAL A 181 0.48 -15.97 4.64
C VAL A 181 -0.34 -15.92 3.36
N GLU A 182 -0.56 -17.08 2.77
CA GLU A 182 -1.38 -17.23 1.57
C GLU A 182 -2.82 -17.53 1.96
N PHE A 183 -3.76 -16.73 1.44
CA PHE A 183 -5.17 -17.05 1.48
C PHE A 183 -5.47 -18.19 0.50
N VAL A 184 -6.21 -19.21 0.96
CA VAL A 184 -6.66 -20.33 0.13
C VAL A 184 -8.14 -20.21 -0.20
N LYS A 185 -8.99 -20.20 0.82
CA LYS A 185 -10.45 -20.09 0.69
C LYS A 185 -11.11 -19.63 1.98
N LEU A 186 -12.38 -19.27 1.89
CA LEU A 186 -13.23 -19.03 3.06
C LEU A 186 -13.59 -20.36 3.73
N LEU A 187 -13.75 -20.30 5.05
CA LEU A 187 -14.33 -21.36 5.87
C LEU A 187 -15.64 -20.82 6.41
N GLU A 188 -16.74 -21.45 5.97
CA GLU A 188 -18.08 -21.09 6.40
C GLU A 188 -18.31 -21.58 7.85
N PRO A 189 -19.06 -20.81 8.67
CA PRO A 189 -19.50 -21.29 9.97
C PRO A 189 -20.41 -22.51 9.82
N SER A 190 -20.31 -23.48 10.73
CA SER A 190 -21.26 -24.60 10.79
C SER A 190 -22.53 -24.20 11.56
N GLU A 191 -23.59 -25.01 11.46
CA GLU A 191 -24.85 -24.80 12.19
C GLU A 191 -24.76 -25.22 13.68
N GLU A 192 -23.58 -25.63 14.17
CA GLU A 192 -23.40 -26.04 15.55
C GLU A 192 -23.43 -24.83 16.51
N PRO A 193 -24.01 -24.96 17.72
CA PRO A 193 -24.21 -23.82 18.64
C PRO A 193 -22.94 -23.04 19.02
N ASP A 194 -21.78 -23.71 19.05
CA ASP A 194 -20.48 -23.14 19.44
C ASP A 194 -19.50 -23.06 18.24
N ALA A 195 -20.02 -23.11 17.01
CA ALA A 195 -19.21 -23.01 15.82
C ALA A 195 -18.54 -21.62 15.72
N PRO A 196 -17.26 -21.54 15.34
CA PRO A 196 -16.63 -20.25 15.05
C PRO A 196 -17.34 -19.59 13.86
N GLY A 197 -17.30 -18.26 13.81
CA GLY A 197 -17.77 -17.48 12.67
C GLY A 197 -16.96 -17.72 11.39
N TRP A 198 -17.16 -16.84 10.41
CA TRP A 198 -16.40 -16.89 9.15
C TRP A 198 -14.90 -16.77 9.39
N ARG A 199 -14.13 -17.70 8.81
CA ARG A 199 -12.66 -17.74 8.89
C ARG A 199 -12.05 -17.93 7.50
N ALA A 200 -10.73 -17.89 7.44
CA ALA A 200 -9.97 -18.16 6.22
C ALA A 200 -9.08 -19.39 6.41
N LEU A 201 -9.11 -20.29 5.44
CA LEU A 201 -8.04 -21.27 5.28
C LEU A 201 -6.82 -20.54 4.73
N VAL A 202 -5.73 -20.58 5.48
CA VAL A 202 -4.46 -19.94 5.12
C VAL A 202 -3.31 -20.94 5.07
N LEU A 203 -2.24 -20.59 4.36
CA LEU A 203 -0.98 -21.32 4.37
C LEU A 203 0.16 -20.43 4.92
N PRO A 204 0.96 -20.93 5.88
CA PRO A 204 0.81 -22.23 6.55
C PRO A 204 -0.44 -22.27 7.45
N SER A 205 -1.10 -23.43 7.53
CA SER A 205 -2.35 -23.59 8.29
C SER A 205 -2.20 -23.46 9.80
N SER A 206 -0.97 -23.53 10.31
CA SER A 206 -0.63 -23.31 11.71
C SER A 206 -0.48 -21.82 12.08
N HIS A 207 -0.64 -20.91 11.11
CA HIS A 207 -0.52 -19.48 11.36
C HIS A 207 -1.71 -18.97 12.18
N SER A 208 -1.47 -18.12 13.17
CA SER A 208 -2.52 -17.65 14.12
C SER A 208 -3.75 -17.02 13.47
N VAL A 209 -3.58 -16.44 12.27
CA VAL A 209 -4.69 -15.88 11.47
C VAL A 209 -5.74 -16.94 11.07
N SER A 210 -5.43 -18.24 11.11
CA SER A 210 -6.43 -19.31 10.88
C SER A 210 -7.59 -19.25 11.88
N GLU A 211 -7.34 -18.71 13.07
CA GLU A 211 -8.32 -18.56 14.15
C GLU A 211 -8.98 -17.18 14.15
N PHE A 212 -8.59 -16.29 13.22
CA PHE A 212 -9.20 -14.96 13.13
C PHE A 212 -10.56 -15.06 12.44
N GLU A 213 -11.62 -14.88 13.23
CA GLU A 213 -12.97 -14.71 12.72
C GLU A 213 -13.21 -13.27 12.26
N PHE A 214 -13.91 -13.10 11.13
CA PHE A 214 -14.18 -11.80 10.54
C PHE A 214 -15.60 -11.70 9.99
N ASP A 215 -16.12 -10.48 9.93
CA ASP A 215 -17.46 -10.17 9.42
C ASP A 215 -17.40 -9.68 7.97
N VAL A 216 -16.22 -9.19 7.54
CA VAL A 216 -15.97 -8.65 6.21
C VAL A 216 -14.66 -9.20 5.66
N VAL A 217 -14.67 -9.60 4.40
CA VAL A 217 -13.46 -9.96 3.64
C VAL A 217 -13.31 -9.06 2.41
N ILE A 218 -12.09 -8.58 2.18
CA ILE A 218 -11.75 -7.73 1.03
C ILE A 218 -10.67 -8.42 0.20
N GLY A 219 -11.04 -8.89 -1.00
CA GLY A 219 -10.09 -9.43 -1.97
C GLY A 219 -9.35 -8.32 -2.74
N ALA A 220 -8.06 -8.13 -2.45
CA ALA A 220 -7.20 -7.12 -3.06
C ALA A 220 -5.84 -7.71 -3.54
N ASP A 221 -5.81 -9.00 -3.88
CA ASP A 221 -4.63 -9.80 -4.24
C ASP A 221 -4.38 -9.90 -5.76
N GLY A 222 -5.12 -9.12 -6.53
CA GLY A 222 -4.92 -8.93 -7.97
C GLY A 222 -5.50 -10.06 -8.83
N ARG A 223 -5.09 -10.11 -10.11
CA ARG A 223 -5.77 -10.96 -11.12
C ARG A 223 -5.76 -12.46 -10.81
N ARG A 224 -4.83 -12.99 -10.01
CA ARG A 224 -4.67 -14.46 -9.93
C ARG A 224 -5.68 -15.14 -9.00
N ASN A 225 -6.31 -14.38 -8.11
CA ASN A 225 -7.21 -14.91 -7.11
C ASN A 225 -8.50 -14.07 -7.12
N THR A 226 -9.62 -14.72 -6.92
CA THR A 226 -10.88 -14.07 -6.61
C THR A 226 -11.54 -14.92 -5.55
N LEU A 227 -12.16 -14.27 -4.58
CA LEU A 227 -13.06 -14.94 -3.67
C LEU A 227 -14.10 -15.73 -4.49
N GLU A 228 -14.43 -16.93 -4.02
CA GLU A 228 -15.44 -17.74 -4.69
C GLU A 228 -16.78 -17.00 -4.75
N GLY A 229 -17.59 -17.27 -5.78
CA GLY A 229 -18.87 -16.60 -6.02
C GLY A 229 -18.84 -15.34 -6.89
N PHE A 230 -17.66 -14.79 -7.21
CA PHE A 230 -17.55 -13.62 -8.11
C PHE A 230 -17.23 -14.02 -9.55
N SER A 231 -18.20 -13.86 -10.46
CA SER A 231 -17.99 -14.06 -11.90
C SER A 231 -17.11 -12.96 -12.49
N ARG A 232 -16.21 -13.32 -13.41
CA ARG A 232 -15.39 -12.37 -14.17
C ARG A 232 -15.93 -12.20 -15.58
N LYS A 233 -15.93 -10.95 -16.07
CA LYS A 233 -16.16 -10.64 -17.48
C LYS A 233 -14.81 -10.55 -18.18
N GLU A 234 -14.58 -11.44 -19.14
CA GLU A 234 -13.40 -11.38 -20.00
C GLU A 234 -13.73 -10.56 -21.25
N PHE A 235 -12.92 -9.54 -21.54
CA PHE A 235 -12.96 -8.81 -22.79
C PHE A 235 -11.72 -9.19 -23.61
N ARG A 236 -11.93 -9.85 -24.75
CA ARG A 236 -10.87 -10.18 -25.68
C ARG A 236 -10.89 -9.19 -26.84
N GLY A 237 -9.91 -8.27 -26.85
CA GLY A 237 -9.66 -7.36 -27.96
C GLY A 237 -8.68 -7.94 -28.99
N LYS A 238 -8.12 -7.07 -29.84
CA LYS A 238 -6.99 -7.40 -30.72
C LYS A 238 -5.79 -7.86 -29.88
N LEU A 239 -4.93 -8.70 -30.48
CA LEU A 239 -3.68 -9.11 -29.84
C LEU A 239 -2.85 -7.86 -29.51
N ALA A 240 -2.52 -7.69 -28.23
CA ALA A 240 -1.71 -6.58 -27.74
C ALA A 240 -0.66 -7.12 -26.76
N ILE A 241 0.61 -6.82 -27.05
CA ILE A 241 1.76 -7.22 -26.23
C ILE A 241 2.42 -5.94 -25.72
N ALA A 242 2.53 -5.81 -24.41
CA ALA A 242 3.20 -4.69 -23.77
C ALA A 242 4.53 -5.14 -23.16
N ILE A 243 5.59 -4.36 -23.41
CA ILE A 243 6.92 -4.56 -22.84
C ILE A 243 7.18 -3.43 -21.83
N THR A 244 7.67 -3.78 -20.65
CA THR A 244 8.11 -2.80 -19.65
C THR A 244 9.58 -3.02 -19.33
N ALA A 245 10.39 -1.97 -19.40
CA ALA A 245 11.81 -2.00 -19.07
C ALA A 245 12.12 -1.02 -17.94
N ASN A 246 13.08 -1.37 -17.08
CA ASN A 246 13.59 -0.47 -16.04
C ASN A 246 15.12 -0.43 -16.16
N PHE A 247 15.67 0.76 -16.34
CA PHE A 247 17.12 0.99 -16.37
C PHE A 247 17.57 1.67 -15.08
N VAL A 248 18.85 1.53 -14.73
CA VAL A 248 19.43 2.17 -13.54
C VAL A 248 19.51 3.68 -13.78
N ASN A 249 18.84 4.47 -12.94
CA ASN A 249 18.95 5.92 -12.90
C ASN A 249 19.99 6.35 -11.84
N ARG A 250 21.10 6.95 -12.28
CA ARG A 250 22.19 7.42 -11.39
C ARG A 250 21.98 8.84 -10.87
N ASN A 251 20.91 9.53 -11.29
CA ASN A 251 20.57 10.90 -10.93
C ASN A 251 21.68 11.91 -11.32
N SER A 252 22.40 11.68 -12.42
CA SER A 252 23.33 12.65 -12.99
C SER A 252 22.57 13.84 -13.61
N ALA A 253 23.25 14.97 -13.79
CA ALA A 253 22.65 16.15 -14.43
C ALA A 253 22.15 15.84 -15.86
N ALA A 254 22.90 15.02 -16.61
CA ALA A 254 22.53 14.60 -17.95
C ALA A 254 21.27 13.71 -17.97
N GLU A 255 21.15 12.75 -17.05
CA GLU A 255 19.93 11.95 -16.91
C GLU A 255 18.73 12.81 -16.50
N ALA A 256 18.93 13.79 -15.61
CA ALA A 256 17.87 14.68 -15.13
C ALA A 256 17.37 15.68 -16.18
N SER A 257 18.17 16.00 -17.22
CA SER A 257 17.76 16.88 -18.31
C SER A 257 16.91 16.20 -19.39
N VAL A 258 16.81 14.88 -19.39
CA VAL A 258 15.99 14.14 -20.36
C VAL A 258 14.51 14.28 -19.99
N GLU A 259 13.70 14.73 -20.94
CA GLU A 259 12.26 14.90 -20.74
C GLU A 259 11.51 13.56 -20.65
N GLU A 260 10.48 13.51 -19.81
CA GLU A 260 9.61 12.35 -19.71
C GLU A 260 8.62 12.28 -20.88
N ILE A 261 8.32 11.06 -21.32
CA ILE A 261 7.32 10.78 -22.36
C ILE A 261 6.04 10.32 -21.67
N SER A 262 5.04 11.21 -21.52
CA SER A 262 3.78 10.97 -20.79
C SER A 262 2.80 10.01 -21.51
N GLY A 263 3.16 9.57 -22.71
CA GLY A 263 2.37 8.70 -23.57
C GLY A 263 2.49 9.19 -25.01
N VAL A 264 3.02 8.34 -25.88
CA VAL A 264 3.11 8.61 -27.31
C VAL A 264 2.34 7.50 -28.01
N ALA A 265 1.18 7.84 -28.56
CA ALA A 265 0.41 6.93 -29.39
C ALA A 265 0.79 7.13 -30.86
N PHE A 266 0.84 6.03 -31.62
CA PHE A 266 1.16 6.07 -33.04
C PHE A 266 0.29 7.07 -33.82
N ILE A 267 -1.01 7.14 -33.49
CA ILE A 267 -1.96 8.04 -34.13
C ILE A 267 -1.49 9.50 -34.10
N PHE A 268 -0.86 9.93 -33.01
CA PHE A 268 -0.44 11.33 -32.81
C PHE A 268 1.01 11.59 -33.23
N ASN A 269 1.87 10.57 -33.27
CA ASN A 269 3.30 10.71 -33.56
C ASN A 269 3.80 9.72 -34.60
N GLN A 270 3.07 9.60 -35.72
CA GLN A 270 3.38 8.64 -36.79
C GLN A 270 4.83 8.78 -37.29
N ARG A 271 5.30 10.02 -37.45
CA ARG A 271 6.68 10.31 -37.91
C ARG A 271 7.73 9.65 -37.02
N PHE A 272 7.65 9.85 -35.70
CA PHE A 272 8.57 9.25 -34.73
C PHE A 272 8.63 7.72 -34.86
N PHE A 273 7.47 7.09 -34.96
CA PHE A 273 7.38 5.63 -35.04
C PHE A 273 7.83 5.06 -36.39
N LEU A 274 7.63 5.79 -37.50
CA LEU A 274 8.13 5.40 -38.81
C LEU A 274 9.66 5.52 -38.86
N GLU A 275 10.22 6.62 -38.32
CA GLU A 275 11.67 6.82 -38.20
C GLU A 275 12.30 5.73 -37.32
N LEU A 276 11.70 5.40 -36.18
CA LEU A 276 12.16 4.30 -35.31
C LEU A 276 12.22 2.96 -36.04
N ARG A 277 11.18 2.64 -36.84
CA ARG A 277 11.15 1.41 -37.64
C ARG A 277 12.26 1.40 -38.69
N ASP A 278 12.45 2.51 -39.38
CA ASP A 278 13.42 2.59 -40.47
C ASP A 278 14.87 2.48 -39.93
N GLU A 279 15.13 2.98 -38.72
CA GLU A 279 16.45 2.89 -38.07
C GLU A 279 16.72 1.55 -37.36
N THR A 280 15.71 0.95 -36.72
CA THR A 280 15.91 -0.21 -35.82
C THR A 280 15.29 -1.52 -36.31
N GLY A 281 14.41 -1.46 -37.32
CA GLY A 281 13.59 -2.58 -37.76
C GLY A 281 12.41 -2.90 -36.83
N GLU A 282 12.26 -2.21 -35.70
CA GLU A 282 11.16 -2.40 -34.76
C GLU A 282 9.83 -1.89 -35.36
N GLN A 283 8.82 -2.77 -35.43
CA GLN A 283 7.54 -2.37 -35.99
C GLN A 283 6.77 -1.46 -35.03
N PRO A 284 6.11 -0.41 -35.55
CA PRO A 284 5.31 0.47 -34.72
C PRO A 284 4.10 -0.28 -34.12
N PRO A 285 3.63 0.11 -32.93
CA PRO A 285 2.46 -0.51 -32.31
C PRO A 285 1.24 -0.35 -33.23
N LEU A 286 0.55 -1.47 -33.51
CA LEU A 286 -0.67 -1.49 -34.31
C LEU A 286 -1.69 -0.50 -33.74
N THR A 287 -2.11 0.47 -34.53
CA THR A 287 -3.25 1.30 -34.17
C THR A 287 -4.54 0.49 -34.26
N PRO A 288 -5.51 0.71 -33.35
CA PRO A 288 -6.86 0.30 -33.62
C PRO A 288 -7.32 1.15 -34.81
N THR A 289 -7.26 0.59 -36.02
CA THR A 289 -8.15 1.02 -37.09
C THR A 289 -9.56 0.92 -36.53
N SER A 290 -10.27 2.06 -36.51
CA SER A 290 -11.72 2.06 -36.49
C SER A 290 -12.15 1.22 -37.68
N ASP A 291 -12.67 0.02 -37.42
CA ASP A 291 -13.43 -0.69 -38.43
C ASP A 291 -14.64 0.20 -38.78
N PRO A 292 -14.83 0.61 -40.04
CA PRO A 292 -16.08 1.22 -40.45
C PRO A 292 -17.22 0.18 -40.57
N ASP A 293 -16.91 -1.12 -40.50
CA ASP A 293 -17.85 -2.23 -40.71
C ASP A 293 -18.10 -3.09 -39.44
N LEU A 294 -18.04 -2.49 -38.24
CA LEU A 294 -18.58 -3.05 -36.98
C LEU A 294 -19.40 -2.02 -36.20
#